data_AF-A0A1Y0MP89-F1
#
_entry.id   AF-A0A1Y0MP89-F1
#
_cell.length_a   1.000
_cell.length_b   1.000
_cell.length_c   1.000
_cell.angle_alpha   90.00
_cell.angle_beta   90.00
_cell.angle_gamma   90.00
#
_symmetry.space_group_name_H-M   'P 1'
#
loop_
_entity.id
_entity.type
_entity.pdbx_description
1 polymer ?
#
loop_
_entity_poly.entity_id
_entity_poly.type
_entity_poly.pdbx_seq_one_letter_code
_entity_poly.pdbx_strand_id
1 'polypeptide(L)'
;MKRFYQRLKNNHLLAITIGLAYLWFGLLKFFPGASPAEVLAKQTIEALTFGVLPAEVALFLLAAWETAVGVLLLLNCCRQTAVKFALVHMLFTFTPLFLFPDLAFSEPPFYFSLVGQYIFKNLILVAALIYLLKTPALATVVEEE
;
A
#
# COMPACT_ATOMS: atom_id res chain seq x y z
N MET A 1 29.31 6.79 13.63
CA MET A 1 28.89 6.51 12.24
C MET A 1 28.66 5.02 11.94
N LYS A 2 29.58 4.09 12.25
CA LYS A 2 29.37 2.64 12.01
C LYS A 2 28.10 2.06 12.67
N ARG A 3 27.73 2.55 13.87
CA ARG A 3 26.47 2.18 14.57
C ARG A 3 25.18 2.68 13.89
N PHE A 4 25.24 3.79 13.14
CA PHE A 4 24.12 4.28 12.32
C PHE A 4 23.99 3.43 11.05
N TYR A 5 25.12 3.08 10.44
CA TYR A 5 25.20 2.20 9.28
C TYR A 5 24.73 0.76 9.55
N GLN A 6 25.00 0.23 10.75
CA GLN A 6 24.49 -1.08 11.20
C GLN A 6 23.02 -1.05 11.67
N ARG A 7 22.46 0.11 12.01
CA ARG A 7 21.03 0.32 12.29
C ARG A 7 20.15 0.36 11.02
N LEU A 8 20.77 0.58 9.86
CA LEU A 8 20.17 0.44 8.51
C LEU A 8 20.06 -1.02 8.03
N LYS A 9 20.36 -2.00 8.90
CA LYS A 9 20.26 -3.46 8.68
C LYS A 9 18.95 -3.83 7.97
N ASN A 10 19.03 -4.05 6.65
CA ASN A 10 18.10 -4.64 5.67
C ASN A 10 16.59 -4.29 5.73
N ASN A 11 15.96 -4.33 6.89
CA ASN A 11 14.53 -4.07 7.10
C ASN A 11 14.17 -2.59 6.92
N HIS A 12 15.13 -1.70 7.17
CA HIS A 12 14.94 -0.27 6.97
C HIS A 12 14.84 0.09 5.49
N LEU A 13 15.62 -0.59 4.63
CA LEU A 13 15.54 -0.39 3.18
C LEU A 13 14.17 -0.81 2.65
N LEU A 14 13.65 -1.96 3.10
CA LEU A 14 12.32 -2.42 2.70
C LEU A 14 11.21 -1.46 3.15
N ALA A 15 11.28 -0.97 4.39
CA ALA A 15 10.35 0.02 4.91
C ALA A 15 10.41 1.33 4.12
N ILE A 16 11.61 1.83 3.83
CA ILE A 16 11.81 3.05 3.04
C ILE A 16 11.27 2.87 1.62
N THR A 17 11.59 1.78 0.94
CA THR A 17 11.16 1.56 -0.45
C THR A 17 9.63 1.45 -0.55
N ILE A 18 9.01 0.71 0.37
CA ILE A 18 7.54 0.64 0.43
C ILE A 18 6.95 2.00 0.80
N GLY A 19 7.55 2.69 1.78
CA GLY A 19 7.11 4.01 2.22
C GLY A 19 7.18 5.06 1.12
N LEU A 20 8.26 5.07 0.32
CA LEU A 20 8.41 5.93 -0.85
C LEU A 20 7.35 5.64 -1.90
N ALA A 21 7.09 4.36 -2.21
CA ALA A 21 6.06 3.98 -3.16
C ALA A 21 4.67 4.46 -2.71
N TYR A 22 4.30 4.18 -1.46
CA TYR A 22 3.04 4.63 -0.87
C TYR A 22 2.91 6.15 -0.86
N LEU A 23 3.97 6.86 -0.46
CA LEU A 23 3.97 8.31 -0.40
C LEU A 23 3.79 8.91 -1.80
N TRP A 24 4.54 8.41 -2.79
CA TRP A 24 4.48 8.91 -4.16
C TRP A 24 3.10 8.67 -4.78
N PHE A 25 2.58 7.45 -4.70
CA PHE A 25 1.28 7.11 -5.28
C PHE A 25 0.10 7.74 -4.53
N GLY A 26 0.22 7.98 -3.22
CA GLY A 26 -0.77 8.72 -2.44
C GLY A 26 -0.79 10.21 -2.80
N LEU A 27 0.40 10.83 -2.89
CA LEU A 27 0.50 12.25 -3.22
C LEU A 27 -0.07 12.58 -4.61
N LEU A 28 0.17 11.71 -5.60
CA LEU A 28 -0.38 11.88 -6.95
C LEU A 28 -1.91 11.92 -6.97
N LYS A 29 -2.59 11.24 -6.03
CA LYS A 29 -4.06 11.19 -5.99
C LYS A 29 -4.70 12.48 -5.48
N PHE A 30 -3.95 13.42 -4.90
CA PHE A 30 -4.47 14.75 -4.59
C PHE A 30 -4.61 15.63 -5.83
N PHE A 31 -3.98 15.26 -6.95
CA PHE A 31 -4.00 16.03 -8.19
C PHE A 31 -4.90 15.32 -9.23
N PRO A 32 -6.02 15.95 -9.67
CA PRO A 32 -6.93 15.34 -10.63
C PRO A 32 -6.23 14.96 -11.94
N GLY A 33 -6.46 13.75 -12.44
CA GLY A 33 -5.90 13.27 -13.71
C GLY A 33 -4.42 12.89 -13.68
N ALA A 34 -3.76 12.97 -12.52
CA ALA A 34 -2.34 12.63 -12.39
C ALA A 34 -2.09 11.11 -12.21
N SER A 35 -3.12 10.31 -11.94
CA SER A 35 -2.99 8.86 -11.73
C SER A 35 -3.87 8.05 -12.70
N PRO A 36 -3.28 7.15 -13.50
CA PRO A 36 -4.05 6.21 -14.33
C PRO A 36 -4.98 5.28 -13.52
N ALA A 37 -4.67 5.08 -12.24
CA ALA A 37 -5.44 4.23 -11.33
C ALA A 37 -6.65 4.94 -10.69
N GLU A 38 -6.83 6.25 -10.93
CA GLU A 38 -7.88 7.06 -10.32
C GLU A 38 -9.29 6.51 -10.62
N VAL A 39 -9.56 6.22 -11.89
CA VAL A 39 -10.87 5.72 -12.34
C VAL A 39 -11.19 4.38 -11.68
N LEU A 40 -10.24 3.44 -11.69
CA LEU A 40 -10.41 2.13 -11.09
C LEU A 40 -10.63 2.23 -9.57
N ALA A 41 -9.87 3.09 -8.89
CA ALA A 41 -10.01 3.29 -7.45
C ALA A 41 -11.40 3.86 -7.10
N LYS A 42 -11.87 4.87 -7.84
CA LYS A 42 -13.20 5.45 -7.65
C LYS A 42 -14.31 4.41 -7.83
N GLN A 43 -14.29 3.66 -8.93
CA GLN A 43 -15.27 2.60 -9.22
C GLN A 43 -15.28 1.53 -8.14
N THR A 44 -14.09 1.14 -7.64
CA THR A 44 -13.95 0.13 -6.61
C THR A 44 -14.52 0.59 -5.27
N ILE A 45 -14.19 1.81 -4.84
CA ILE A 45 -14.71 2.34 -3.57
C ILE A 45 -16.22 2.57 -3.66
N GLU A 46 -16.72 3.05 -4.78
CA GLU A 46 -18.16 3.20 -5.03
C GLU A 46 -18.88 1.86 -4.89
N ALA A 47 -18.37 0.80 -5.52
CA ALA A 47 -18.92 -0.54 -5.41
C ALA A 47 -18.88 -1.08 -3.96
N LEU A 48 -17.78 -0.88 -3.24
CA LEU A 48 -17.61 -1.32 -1.85
C LEU A 48 -18.48 -0.53 -0.86
N THR A 49 -18.79 0.73 -1.17
CA THR A 49 -19.62 1.62 -0.32
C THR A 49 -21.08 1.65 -0.77
N PHE A 50 -21.47 0.82 -1.73
CA PHE A 50 -22.81 0.79 -2.33
C PHE A 50 -23.28 2.17 -2.83
N GLY A 51 -22.35 2.98 -3.34
CA GLY A 51 -22.62 4.33 -3.86
C GLY A 51 -22.91 5.39 -2.79
N VAL A 52 -22.77 5.07 -1.50
CA VAL A 52 -23.04 6.03 -0.41
C VAL A 52 -21.95 7.10 -0.33
N LEU A 53 -20.70 6.75 -0.65
CA LEU A 53 -19.56 7.64 -0.55
C LEU A 53 -19.30 8.34 -1.89
N PRO A 54 -19.28 9.68 -1.96
CA PRO A 54 -18.91 10.38 -3.19
C PRO A 54 -17.50 10.04 -3.65
N ALA A 55 -17.32 9.83 -4.96
CA ALA A 55 -16.05 9.36 -5.54
C ALA A 55 -14.84 10.27 -5.23
N GLU A 56 -15.06 11.59 -5.12
CA GLU A 56 -13.99 12.55 -4.78
C GLU A 56 -13.56 12.41 -3.32
N VAL A 57 -14.51 12.22 -2.41
CA VAL A 57 -14.25 12.00 -0.99
C VAL A 57 -13.54 10.66 -0.81
N ALA A 58 -14.01 9.62 -1.49
CA ALA A 58 -13.37 8.31 -1.54
C ALA A 58 -11.90 8.39 -1.98
N LEU A 59 -11.64 9.11 -3.07
CA LEU A 59 -10.28 9.31 -3.58
C LEU A 59 -9.40 10.07 -2.59
N PHE A 60 -9.92 11.14 -1.99
CA PHE A 60 -9.20 11.94 -1.01
C PHE A 60 -8.84 11.12 0.24
N LEU A 61 -9.78 10.31 0.74
CA LEU A 61 -9.53 9.40 1.87
C LEU A 61 -8.46 8.35 1.53
N LEU A 62 -8.50 7.80 0.31
CA LEU A 62 -7.49 6.87 -0.17
C LEU A 62 -6.10 7.54 -0.26
N ALA A 63 -6.04 8.74 -0.84
CA ALA A 63 -4.81 9.52 -0.94
C ALA A 63 -4.23 9.80 0.45
N ALA A 64 -5.07 10.26 1.39
CA ALA A 64 -4.68 10.51 2.77
C ALA A 64 -4.16 9.24 3.47
N TRP A 65 -4.82 8.09 3.27
CA TRP A 65 -4.37 6.81 3.81
C TRP A 65 -2.99 6.45 3.28
N GLU A 66 -2.81 6.44 1.96
CA GLU A 66 -1.56 6.03 1.34
C GLU A 66 -0.40 6.96 1.73
N THR A 67 -0.63 8.27 1.71
CA THR A 67 0.35 9.27 2.15
C THR A 67 0.70 9.08 3.62
N ALA A 68 -0.27 8.87 4.51
CA ALA A 68 0.00 8.65 5.93
C ALA A 68 0.82 7.37 6.16
N VAL A 69 0.48 6.26 5.51
CA VAL A 69 1.26 5.02 5.57
C VAL A 69 2.69 5.25 5.06
N GLY A 70 2.83 5.96 3.94
CA GLY A 70 4.13 6.32 3.37
C GLY A 70 5.01 7.09 4.35
N VAL A 71 4.48 8.17 4.92
CA VAL A 71 5.18 8.99 5.92
C VAL A 71 5.58 8.16 7.15
N LEU A 72 4.65 7.37 7.71
CA LEU A 72 4.92 6.58 8.92
C LEU A 72 6.00 5.50 8.68
N LEU A 73 6.04 4.90 7.48
CA LEU A 73 7.09 3.95 7.10
C LEU A 73 8.44 4.63 6.89
N LEU A 74 8.47 5.83 6.29
CA LEU A 74 9.70 6.60 6.07
C LEU A 74 10.31 7.13 7.37
N LEU A 75 9.48 7.62 8.28
CA LEU A 75 9.92 8.10 9.59
C LEU A 75 10.21 6.97 10.58
N ASN A 76 9.76 5.74 10.28
CA ASN A 76 9.89 4.56 11.12
C ASN A 76 9.36 4.76 12.57
N CYS A 77 8.53 5.78 12.81
CA CYS A 77 8.02 6.15 14.14
C CYS A 77 6.92 5.20 14.63
N CYS A 78 6.11 4.64 13.72
CA CYS A 78 5.03 3.69 14.04
C CYS A 78 4.97 2.54 13.03
N ARG A 79 6.12 1.96 12.69
CA ARG A 79 6.25 1.00 11.57
C ARG A 79 5.26 -0.17 11.65
N GLN A 80 5.06 -0.79 12.81
CA GLN A 80 4.11 -1.92 12.93
C GLN A 80 2.66 -1.49 12.61
N THR A 81 2.24 -0.33 13.13
CA THR A 81 0.92 0.23 12.85
C THR A 81 0.79 0.55 11.36
N ALA A 82 1.77 1.24 10.78
CA ALA A 82 1.79 1.56 9.35
C ALA A 82 1.71 0.32 8.47
N VAL A 83 2.43 -0.74 8.81
CA VAL A 83 2.39 -2.02 8.09
C VAL A 83 1.01 -2.69 8.19
N LYS A 84 0.34 -2.64 9.35
CA LYS A 84 -1.03 -3.16 9.49
C LYS A 84 -2.01 -2.40 8.60
N PHE A 85 -1.95 -1.07 8.59
CA PHE A 85 -2.77 -0.24 7.69
C PHE A 85 -2.45 -0.52 6.21
N ALA A 86 -1.17 -0.70 5.86
CA ALA A 86 -0.76 -1.08 4.52
C ALA A 86 -1.32 -2.45 4.10
N LEU A 87 -1.31 -3.44 4.99
CA LEU A 87 -1.87 -4.77 4.72
C LEU A 87 -3.39 -4.73 4.50
N VAL A 88 -4.12 -3.96 5.32
CA VAL A 88 -5.57 -3.75 5.11
C VAL A 88 -5.82 -3.08 3.76
N HIS A 89 -5.04 -2.04 3.43
CA HIS A 89 -5.12 -1.39 2.13
C HIS A 89 -4.86 -2.39 0.98
N MET A 90 -3.84 -3.25 1.09
CA MET A 90 -3.55 -4.28 0.09
C MET A 90 -4.72 -5.25 -0.12
N LEU A 91 -5.53 -5.55 0.90
CA LEU A 91 -6.74 -6.37 0.68
C LEU A 91 -7.72 -5.68 -0.27
N PHE A 92 -7.92 -4.37 -0.10
CA PHE A 92 -8.79 -3.59 -0.97
C PHE A 92 -8.27 -3.51 -2.39
N THR A 93 -6.95 -3.46 -2.61
CA THR A 93 -6.40 -3.39 -3.97
C THR A 93 -6.62 -4.65 -4.81
N PHE A 94 -6.93 -5.79 -4.20
CA PHE A 94 -7.31 -7.02 -4.92
C PHE A 94 -8.80 -7.12 -5.26
N THR A 95 -9.66 -6.31 -4.62
CA THR A 95 -11.11 -6.35 -4.86
C THR A 95 -11.53 -6.15 -6.33
N PRO A 96 -10.83 -5.32 -7.16
CA PRO A 96 -11.22 -5.16 -8.56
C PRO A 96 -11.11 -6.45 -9.39
N LEU A 97 -10.28 -7.42 -8.99
CA LEU A 97 -10.19 -8.72 -9.68
C LEU A 97 -11.52 -9.47 -9.67
N PHE A 98 -12.33 -9.27 -8.62
CA PHE A 98 -13.61 -9.93 -8.44
C PHE A 98 -14.78 -9.05 -8.88
N LEU A 99 -14.69 -7.74 -8.65
CA LEU A 99 -15.75 -6.78 -8.98
C LEU A 99 -15.77 -6.39 -10.46
N PHE A 100 -14.60 -6.33 -11.11
CA PHE A 100 -14.44 -5.89 -12.49
C PHE A 100 -13.58 -6.87 -13.30
N PRO A 101 -14.03 -8.12 -13.48
CA PRO A 101 -13.26 -9.14 -14.19
C PRO A 101 -12.95 -8.73 -15.64
N ASP A 102 -13.86 -8.01 -16.30
CA ASP A 102 -13.67 -7.52 -17.68
C ASP A 102 -12.52 -6.51 -17.82
N LEU A 103 -12.19 -5.79 -16.72
CA LEU A 103 -11.03 -4.89 -16.68
C LEU A 103 -9.76 -5.64 -16.24
N ALA A 104 -9.90 -6.66 -15.39
CA ALA A 104 -8.78 -7.39 -14.81
C ALA A 104 -8.21 -8.48 -15.74
N PHE A 105 -9.04 -9.09 -16.59
CA PHE A 105 -8.66 -10.22 -17.44
C PHE A 105 -8.89 -9.90 -18.91
N SER A 106 -7.92 -10.27 -19.75
CA SER A 106 -8.14 -10.32 -21.20
C SER A 106 -8.96 -11.56 -21.56
N GLU A 107 -8.67 -12.69 -20.90
CA GLU A 107 -9.45 -13.93 -20.96
C GLU A 107 -9.49 -14.57 -19.56
N PRO A 108 -10.64 -14.52 -18.86
CA PRO A 108 -10.77 -15.11 -17.54
C PRO A 108 -10.60 -16.64 -17.55
N PRO A 109 -10.01 -17.27 -16.52
CA PRO A 109 -9.44 -16.70 -15.29
C PRO A 109 -7.90 -16.59 -15.31
N PHE A 110 -7.23 -16.96 -16.40
CA PHE A 110 -5.77 -17.14 -16.41
C PHE A 110 -5.01 -16.00 -17.10
N TYR A 111 -5.64 -15.27 -18.01
CA TYR A 111 -4.97 -14.23 -18.80
C TYR A 111 -5.31 -12.84 -18.27
N PHE A 112 -4.38 -12.25 -17.51
CA PHE A 112 -4.54 -10.90 -16.97
C PHE A 112 -4.33 -9.81 -18.03
N SER A 113 -5.19 -8.79 -17.98
CA SER A 113 -4.95 -7.51 -18.65
C SER A 113 -3.76 -6.78 -18.00
N LEU A 114 -3.32 -5.65 -18.56
CA LEU A 114 -2.29 -4.82 -17.90
C LEU A 114 -2.71 -4.42 -16.48
N VAL A 115 -3.98 -4.04 -16.29
CA VAL A 115 -4.53 -3.69 -14.96
C VAL A 115 -4.48 -4.89 -14.02
N GLY A 116 -4.92 -6.06 -14.48
CA GLY A 116 -4.86 -7.29 -13.68
C GLY A 116 -3.45 -7.67 -13.28
N GLN A 117 -2.47 -7.51 -14.18
CA GLN A 117 -1.06 -7.76 -13.88
C GLN A 117 -0.52 -6.82 -12.81
N TYR A 118 -0.87 -5.52 -12.88
CA TYR A 118 -0.49 -4.56 -11.84
C TYR A 118 -1.07 -4.94 -10.47
N ILE A 119 -2.34 -5.33 -10.42
CA ILE A 119 -2.98 -5.78 -9.18
C ILE A 119 -2.32 -7.06 -8.67
N PHE A 120 -2.13 -8.06 -9.53
CA PHE A 120 -1.54 -9.34 -9.15
C PHE A 120 -0.13 -9.17 -8.57
N LYS A 121 0.66 -8.22 -9.10
CA LYS A 121 2.01 -7.91 -8.60
C LYS A 121 2.03 -7.39 -7.16
N ASN A 122 0.90 -6.89 -6.63
CA ASN A 122 0.79 -6.50 -5.21
C ASN A 122 1.06 -7.65 -4.24
N LEU A 123 1.01 -8.91 -4.70
CA LEU A 123 1.38 -10.07 -3.88
C LEU A 123 2.82 -9.95 -3.34
N ILE A 124 3.73 -9.35 -4.12
CA ILE A 124 5.11 -9.07 -3.70
C ILE A 124 5.12 -8.07 -2.53
N LEU A 125 4.30 -7.02 -2.60
CA LEU A 125 4.17 -6.04 -1.53
C LEU A 125 3.56 -6.65 -0.27
N VAL A 126 2.54 -7.52 -0.41
CA VAL A 126 1.96 -8.26 0.72
C VAL A 126 3.01 -9.10 1.42
N ALA A 127 3.78 -9.90 0.67
CA ALA A 127 4.86 -10.72 1.24
C ALA A 127 5.91 -9.86 1.96
N ALA A 128 6.31 -8.74 1.34
CA ALA A 128 7.25 -7.79 1.92
C ALA A 128 6.72 -7.14 3.22
N LEU A 129 5.44 -6.75 3.25
CA LEU A 129 4.78 -6.18 4.43
C LEU A 129 4.65 -7.20 5.56
N ILE A 130 4.31 -8.46 5.26
CA ILE A 130 4.27 -9.54 6.27
C ILE A 130 5.65 -9.79 6.86
N TYR A 131 6.69 -9.82 6.02
CA TYR A 131 8.07 -9.93 6.48
C TYR A 131 8.47 -8.77 7.39
N LEU A 132 8.09 -7.55 6.99
CA LEU A 132 8.33 -6.34 7.76
C LEU A 132 7.56 -6.36 9.09
N LEU A 133 6.34 -6.88 9.12
CA LEU A 133 5.53 -7.00 10.34
C LEU A 133 6.17 -7.94 11.37
N LYS A 134 6.66 -9.10 10.93
CA LYS A 134 7.28 -10.12 11.80
C LYS A 134 8.62 -9.67 12.38
N THR A 135 9.29 -8.73 11.73
CA THR A 135 10.59 -8.25 12.18
C THR A 135 10.39 -7.02 13.07
N PRO A 136 10.67 -7.04 14.37
CA PRO A 136 10.44 -5.89 15.25
C PRO A 136 11.31 -4.67 14.87
N ALA A 137 10.77 -3.46 15.10
CA ALA A 137 11.49 -2.21 14.85
C ALA A 137 12.40 -1.95 16.04
N LEU A 138 13.58 -2.61 16.03
CA LEU A 138 14.49 -2.74 17.17
C LEU A 138 13.88 -3.57 18.31
N ALA A 139 14.63 -4.58 18.77
CA ALA A 139 14.39 -5.15 20.07
C ALA A 139 14.44 -4.00 21.10
N THR A 140 13.43 -3.93 21.97
CA THR A 140 13.64 -3.53 23.35
C THR A 140 14.76 -4.42 23.89
N VAL A 141 16.01 -4.01 23.70
CA VAL A 141 17.08 -4.42 24.59
C VAL A 141 16.70 -3.73 25.89
N VAL A 142 15.91 -4.42 26.69
CA VAL A 142 15.85 -4.16 28.11
C VAL A 142 17.30 -4.37 28.56
N GLU A 143 17.97 -3.27 28.89
CA GLU A 143 19.12 -3.29 29.76
C GLU A 143 18.59 -3.84 31.09
N GLU A 144 18.65 -5.16 31.29
CA GLU A 144 18.78 -5.70 32.64
C GLU A 144 20.28 -5.88 32.86
N GLU A 145 20.83 -4.96 33.66
CA GLU A 145 22.16 -5.00 34.28
C GLU A 145 22.34 -6.26 35.15
#